data_AF-A0AAN9T4K9-F1
#
_entry.id   AF-A0AAN9T4K9-F1
#
_cell.length_a   1.000
_cell.length_b   1.000
_cell.length_c   1.000
_cell.angle_alpha   90.00
_cell.angle_beta   90.00
_cell.angle_gamma   90.00
#
_symmetry.space_group_name_H-M   'P 1'
#
loop_
_entity.id
_entity.type
_entity.pdbx_description
1 polymer ?
#
loop_
_entity_poly.entity_id
_entity_poly.type
_entity_poly.pdbx_seq_one_letter_code
_entity_poly.pdbx_strand_id
1 'polypeptide(L)'
;MFNNMKNKIREKTGTELPKFSTSTSLFTKSRSNQHSRQNSQGSITSITSEHNLKDEDSKSSNSIASSVCIMVSDQKSSNTPEKTGVTGTTASTIDWESKFLEKEKEWREKEKTYVADLLKQTKELQETITLTEDFRKKYACCQEEKEQLEIYQKQEMSKLKELLLSKEDENNRNITALKDALISIDSLKQEVNRLKPFEEQISHCQDDLECLRHTSEKEIWNLSSRLTQKEETIRHLEERIAVLTHRTEADCQALGAQLSTDERVRSLIAERALLERRLEEAHIHLAEIKTSWSDKIAILETQVGRLSRQAGEEGVERRNAEMKITSLESKLECVEKEKEQLLKKIEKLTKERDSIAFELKQLSMDSNRFEENPARTDELNELMSRLEVLSKENEALHLSNEESRRILDESLAEEVVKNSRLNDEIVKLRKYTHELETALASEKKVKDQTLLRNAEISQRVQLSEQEVKEQLQQNEELFKKVNDLESQLESSEQSLKSLKVEASGDETDTSIQNRILELENEITDKNKTIKILQQNLNDVRKTFQTELKNRVETNKTVTHSCPIEEDINFKYMKHVLIKFLTSSEYEAQQLTKAVATLLKLSSEEERLIKETLEWRSSWFGLKPRSKTHINLS
;
A
#
# COMPACT_ATOMS: atom_id res chain seq x y z
N MET A 1 38.48 15.20 39.74
CA MET A 1 37.39 15.98 39.09
C MET A 1 37.02 17.25 39.89
N PHE A 2 36.60 17.16 41.15
CA PHE A 2 36.12 18.31 41.96
C PHE A 2 36.96 19.61 41.87
N ASN A 3 38.31 19.55 41.90
CA ASN A 3 39.15 20.75 41.83
C ASN A 3 38.97 21.57 40.54
N ASN A 4 38.74 20.94 39.38
CA ASN A 4 38.45 21.66 38.13
C ASN A 4 37.11 22.39 38.20
N MET A 5 36.10 21.78 38.82
CA MET A 5 34.80 22.41 39.01
C MET A 5 34.89 23.60 39.98
N LYS A 6 35.68 23.47 41.05
CA LYS A 6 35.92 24.56 42.02
C LYS A 6 36.66 25.75 41.39
N ASN A 7 37.65 25.50 40.53
CA ASN A 7 38.31 26.56 39.75
C ASN A 7 37.32 27.26 38.79
N LYS A 8 36.50 26.50 38.06
CA LYS A 8 35.54 27.03 37.08
C LYS A 8 34.37 27.80 37.70
N ILE A 9 34.10 27.60 38.98
CA ILE A 9 33.15 28.42 39.77
C ILE A 9 33.81 29.72 40.24
N ARG A 10 35.06 29.69 40.75
CA ARG A 10 35.82 30.90 41.13
C ARG A 10 35.94 31.86 39.94
N GLU A 11 36.26 31.33 38.77
CA GLU A 11 36.39 32.05 37.50
C GLU A 11 35.07 32.69 37.00
N LYS A 12 33.90 32.12 37.35
CA LYS A 12 32.59 32.64 36.96
C LYS A 12 31.91 33.55 37.99
N THR A 13 32.34 33.52 39.25
CA THR A 13 31.59 34.15 40.36
C THR A 13 32.40 35.17 41.16
N GLY A 14 33.71 35.32 40.91
CA GLY A 14 34.56 36.39 41.47
C GLY A 14 34.84 36.32 42.98
N THR A 15 34.12 35.51 43.74
CA THR A 15 34.17 35.42 45.21
C THR A 15 34.42 33.98 45.68
N GLU A 16 35.14 33.81 46.80
CA GLU A 16 35.29 32.48 47.44
C GLU A 16 34.04 32.13 48.26
N LEU A 17 33.57 30.88 48.13
CA LEU A 17 32.49 30.34 48.97
C LEU A 17 32.99 30.10 50.41
N PRO A 18 32.21 30.47 51.45
CA PRO A 18 32.61 30.34 52.84
C PRO A 18 32.79 28.87 53.25
N LYS A 19 33.81 28.61 54.07
CA LYS A 19 34.16 27.27 54.56
C LYS A 19 33.34 26.92 55.80
N PHE A 20 32.25 26.16 55.64
CA PHE A 20 31.63 25.49 56.79
C PHE A 20 32.38 24.21 57.15
N SER A 21 32.80 24.12 58.41
CA SER A 21 33.58 23.01 58.95
C SER A 21 32.68 21.89 59.49
N THR A 22 32.74 20.70 58.89
CA THR A 22 32.15 19.49 59.49
C THR A 22 33.00 18.99 60.65
N SER A 23 32.48 19.07 61.87
CA SER A 23 33.11 18.56 63.08
C SER A 23 32.33 17.39 63.71
N THR A 24 32.99 16.24 63.79
CA THR A 24 32.94 15.33 64.95
C THR A 24 31.59 14.70 65.34
N SER A 25 31.37 13.52 64.75
CA SER A 25 30.77 12.29 65.33
C SER A 25 30.80 12.11 66.87
N LEU A 26 29.85 11.33 67.44
CA LEU A 26 30.09 9.99 68.07
C LEU A 26 28.87 9.41 68.84
N PHE A 27 28.94 8.10 69.17
CA PHE A 27 28.20 7.27 70.15
C PHE A 27 26.85 7.79 70.73
N THR A 28 25.70 7.16 70.51
CA THR A 28 25.20 5.87 71.07
C THR A 28 25.35 5.63 72.58
N LYS A 29 24.20 5.44 73.30
CA LYS A 29 23.86 4.28 74.16
C LYS A 29 23.30 4.59 75.58
N SER A 30 21.95 4.55 75.69
CA SER A 30 21.15 4.26 76.91
C SER A 30 21.15 5.33 78.03
N ARG A 31 20.22 5.35 79.03
CA ARG A 31 19.30 4.32 79.55
C ARG A 31 18.10 4.91 80.34
N SER A 32 16.89 4.33 80.21
CA SER A 32 15.71 4.40 81.13
C SER A 32 15.06 5.79 81.38
N ASN A 33 13.76 5.92 81.74
CA ASN A 33 12.79 4.91 82.24
C ASN A 33 11.30 5.19 81.87
N GLN A 34 10.45 4.15 82.02
CA GLN A 34 8.96 4.14 82.18
C GLN A 34 7.98 4.54 81.04
N HIS A 35 7.14 3.53 80.69
CA HIS A 35 5.71 3.53 80.29
C HIS A 35 5.09 4.39 79.14
N SER A 36 4.81 3.69 78.03
CA SER A 36 3.44 3.40 77.49
C SER A 36 2.51 4.51 76.96
N ARG A 37 2.37 4.58 75.62
CA ARG A 37 1.11 4.46 74.80
C ARG A 37 1.51 4.48 73.30
N GLN A 38 0.96 3.65 72.41
CA GLN A 38 -0.38 3.65 71.79
C GLN A 38 -0.61 4.84 70.83
N ASN A 39 -0.69 4.56 69.53
CA ASN A 39 -1.03 5.55 68.49
C ASN A 39 -2.53 5.88 68.51
N SER A 40 -2.89 7.09 68.11
CA SER A 40 -4.26 7.46 67.72
C SER A 40 -4.24 8.18 66.38
N GLN A 41 -5.17 7.82 65.49
CA GLN A 41 -5.67 8.75 64.48
C GLN A 41 -6.44 9.85 65.21
N GLY A 42 -6.32 11.10 64.78
CA GLY A 42 -7.01 12.21 65.43
C GLY A 42 -7.30 13.37 64.49
N SER A 43 -8.53 13.86 64.58
CA SER A 43 -9.00 15.27 64.48
C SER A 43 -10.53 15.24 64.31
N ILE A 44 -11.40 16.10 64.86
CA ILE A 44 -11.44 17.14 65.94
C ILE A 44 -12.96 17.32 66.26
N THR A 45 -13.51 17.88 67.34
CA THR A 45 -13.10 18.56 68.61
C THR A 45 -14.20 18.22 69.65
N SER A 46 -14.38 18.68 70.90
CA SER A 46 -13.82 19.66 71.88
C SER A 46 -14.11 19.09 73.31
N ILE A 47 -13.73 19.58 74.51
CA ILE A 47 -13.48 20.91 75.13
C ILE A 47 -14.79 21.66 75.49
N THR A 48 -15.19 21.88 76.76
CA THR A 48 -14.54 21.64 78.07
C THR A 48 -15.54 21.44 79.23
N SER A 49 -15.07 20.76 80.29
CA SER A 49 -15.41 20.96 81.72
C SER A 49 -16.84 20.76 82.26
N GLU A 50 -17.06 19.60 82.90
CA GLU A 50 -17.95 19.44 84.06
C GLU A 50 -17.14 18.90 85.26
N HIS A 51 -17.54 19.22 86.51
CA HIS A 51 -16.85 18.70 87.70
C HIS A 51 -17.70 18.74 88.99
N ASN A 52 -18.28 17.60 89.40
CA ASN A 52 -19.03 17.34 90.66
C ASN A 52 -20.34 18.18 90.84
N LEU A 53 -21.44 17.67 91.37
CA LEU A 53 -21.59 16.82 92.57
C LEU A 53 -22.83 15.89 92.51
N LYS A 54 -22.70 14.75 93.21
CA LYS A 54 -23.72 13.96 93.94
C LYS A 54 -25.22 14.06 93.59
N ASP A 55 -25.81 12.89 93.44
CA ASP A 55 -27.23 12.63 93.73
C ASP A 55 -27.61 12.95 95.19
N GLU A 56 -28.79 13.54 95.39
CA GLU A 56 -29.52 13.63 96.67
C GLU A 56 -31.04 13.57 96.37
N ASP A 57 -31.71 12.53 96.87
CA ASP A 57 -33.10 12.20 96.52
C ASP A 57 -34.08 13.07 97.33
N SER A 58 -34.63 14.12 96.73
CA SER A 58 -35.48 15.09 97.43
C SER A 58 -36.78 15.44 96.68
N LYS A 59 -37.69 14.45 96.59
CA LYS A 59 -39.10 14.67 96.24
C LYS A 59 -39.81 15.50 97.32
N SER A 60 -39.72 16.83 97.23
CA SER A 60 -40.52 17.72 98.06
C SER A 60 -41.94 17.87 97.50
N SER A 61 -42.92 17.89 98.40
CA SER A 61 -44.33 17.98 98.04
C SER A 61 -44.76 19.44 97.86
N ASN A 62 -45.61 19.73 96.87
CA ASN A 62 -47.03 19.99 97.17
C ASN A 62 -47.87 20.31 95.93
N SER A 63 -48.90 19.49 95.70
CA SER A 63 -50.09 19.93 94.99
C SER A 63 -50.88 20.88 95.90
N ILE A 64 -50.99 22.16 95.55
CA ILE A 64 -51.96 23.08 96.16
C ILE A 64 -53.10 23.34 95.15
N ALA A 65 -53.99 22.37 95.04
CA ALA A 65 -55.32 22.59 94.48
C ALA A 65 -56.17 23.36 95.51
N SER A 66 -56.00 24.69 95.56
CA SER A 66 -56.73 25.54 96.51
C SER A 66 -58.20 25.67 96.10
N SER A 67 -59.06 24.83 96.69
CA SER A 67 -60.50 25.01 96.63
C SER A 67 -60.92 26.15 97.55
N VAL A 68 -61.11 27.35 97.01
CA VAL A 68 -61.72 28.47 97.75
C VAL A 68 -63.22 28.42 97.56
N CYS A 69 -63.91 27.77 98.51
CA CYS A 69 -65.36 27.89 98.63
C CYS A 69 -65.76 29.30 99.06
N ILE A 70 -66.99 29.68 98.71
CA ILE A 70 -67.68 30.83 99.30
C ILE A 70 -67.80 30.60 100.82
N MET A 71 -67.20 31.49 101.62
CA MET A 71 -67.75 31.86 102.93
C MET A 71 -67.52 33.35 103.18
N VAL A 72 -68.54 34.01 103.72
CA VAL A 72 -68.55 35.46 103.98
C VAL A 72 -67.97 35.72 105.37
N SER A 73 -66.84 36.42 105.44
CA SER A 73 -66.30 36.94 106.71
C SER A 73 -67.06 38.20 107.13
N ASP A 74 -68.25 38.00 107.71
CA ASP A 74 -69.06 39.08 108.26
C ASP A 74 -68.45 39.58 109.57
N GLN A 75 -67.94 40.82 109.59
CA GLN A 75 -67.49 41.48 110.82
C GLN A 75 -67.90 42.95 110.88
N LYS A 76 -69.22 43.17 110.86
CA LYS A 76 -69.86 44.46 111.05
C LYS A 76 -69.73 44.96 112.49
N SER A 77 -68.70 45.75 112.78
CA SER A 77 -68.50 46.40 114.08
C SER A 77 -68.94 47.87 114.07
N SER A 78 -70.14 48.14 114.61
CA SER A 78 -70.37 49.34 115.43
C SER A 78 -71.60 49.17 116.33
N ASN A 79 -71.43 49.49 117.61
CA ASN A 79 -72.56 49.66 118.54
C ASN A 79 -73.26 50.98 118.26
N THR A 80 -74.58 51.04 118.45
CA THR A 80 -75.23 52.24 118.99
C THR A 80 -76.33 51.81 119.97
N PRO A 81 -76.44 52.47 121.14
CA PRO A 81 -77.42 52.10 122.16
C PRO A 81 -78.80 52.74 121.91
N GLU A 82 -79.74 52.42 122.79
CA GLU A 82 -81.07 53.02 122.91
C GLU A 82 -81.07 54.55 122.82
N LYS A 83 -82.19 55.11 122.32
CA LYS A 83 -82.81 56.26 122.98
C LYS A 83 -84.30 56.40 122.69
N THR A 84 -85.03 56.76 123.74
CA THR A 84 -86.47 57.06 123.71
C THR A 84 -86.73 58.51 123.29
N GLY A 85 -87.67 58.70 122.36
CA GLY A 85 -88.62 59.82 122.43
C GLY A 85 -88.38 61.09 121.58
N VAL A 86 -89.50 61.57 121.02
CA VAL A 86 -89.89 62.99 120.85
C VAL A 86 -89.26 63.81 119.69
N THR A 87 -89.94 63.73 118.54
CA THR A 87 -90.35 64.80 117.57
C THR A 87 -89.39 65.92 117.11
N GLY A 88 -89.37 66.13 115.78
CA GLY A 88 -88.84 67.33 115.09
C GLY A 88 -87.50 67.10 114.38
N THR A 89 -87.20 67.64 113.19
CA THR A 89 -87.98 68.53 112.29
C THR A 89 -87.55 68.30 110.84
N THR A 90 -88.47 68.24 109.88
CA THR A 90 -88.18 67.85 108.48
C THR A 90 -87.69 69.02 107.61
N ALA A 91 -86.38 69.07 107.36
CA ALA A 91 -85.80 69.93 106.30
C ALA A 91 -84.42 69.43 105.82
N SER A 92 -83.50 69.11 106.73
CA SER A 92 -82.09 68.81 106.37
C SER A 92 -81.87 67.45 105.68
N THR A 93 -82.80 66.50 105.78
CA THR A 93 -82.60 65.11 105.35
C THR A 93 -82.42 64.98 103.84
N ILE A 94 -83.22 65.72 103.05
CA ILE A 94 -83.33 65.58 101.60
C ILE A 94 -82.03 66.01 100.89
N ASP A 95 -81.31 66.99 101.45
CA ASP A 95 -80.00 67.42 100.97
C ASP A 95 -78.92 66.34 101.16
N TRP A 96 -78.94 65.64 102.31
CA TRP A 96 -78.03 64.52 102.57
C TRP A 96 -78.35 63.29 101.71
N GLU A 97 -79.63 62.97 101.51
CA GLU A 97 -80.06 61.89 100.61
C GLU A 97 -79.63 62.15 99.16
N SER A 98 -79.82 63.38 98.66
CA SER A 98 -79.40 63.77 97.31
C SER A 98 -77.88 63.69 97.13
N LYS A 99 -77.10 64.18 98.11
CA LYS A 99 -75.63 64.09 98.11
C LYS A 99 -75.12 62.65 98.26
N PHE A 100 -75.84 61.80 98.98
CA PHE A 100 -75.54 60.37 99.07
C PHE A 100 -75.77 59.70 97.71
N LEU A 101 -76.90 59.94 97.05
CA LEU A 101 -77.24 59.36 95.76
C LEU A 101 -76.24 59.76 94.65
N GLU A 102 -75.84 61.04 94.59
CA GLU A 102 -74.85 61.50 93.61
C GLU A 102 -73.47 60.88 93.86
N LYS A 103 -73.09 60.69 95.14
CA LYS A 103 -71.83 60.03 95.51
C LYS A 103 -71.87 58.51 95.28
N GLU A 104 -73.02 57.87 95.49
CA GLU A 104 -73.25 56.47 95.13
C GLU A 104 -73.15 56.28 93.61
N LYS A 105 -73.77 57.17 92.83
CA LYS A 105 -73.66 57.21 91.36
C LYS A 105 -72.22 57.45 90.89
N GLU A 106 -71.45 58.34 91.52
CA GLU A 106 -70.01 58.47 91.29
C GLU A 106 -69.25 57.17 91.59
N TRP A 107 -69.54 56.50 92.71
CA TRP A 107 -68.90 55.23 93.07
C TRP A 107 -69.25 54.13 92.07
N ARG A 108 -70.50 54.06 91.60
CA ARG A 108 -70.99 53.10 90.62
C ARG A 108 -70.37 53.31 89.24
N GLU A 109 -70.15 54.56 88.82
CA GLU A 109 -69.45 54.83 87.57
C GLU A 109 -67.93 54.55 87.71
N LYS A 110 -67.30 54.84 88.86
CA LYS A 110 -65.89 54.47 89.15
C LYS A 110 -65.69 52.95 89.21
N GLU A 111 -66.61 52.23 89.84
CA GLU A 111 -66.69 50.76 89.85
C GLU A 111 -66.77 50.23 88.42
N LYS A 112 -67.66 50.80 87.61
CA LYS A 112 -67.90 50.41 86.21
C LYS A 112 -66.72 50.74 85.28
N THR A 113 -66.03 51.86 85.45
CA THR A 113 -64.77 52.14 84.71
C THR A 113 -63.66 51.20 85.14
N TYR A 114 -63.51 50.94 86.45
CA TYR A 114 -62.50 50.01 86.96
C TYR A 114 -62.72 48.57 86.46
N VAL A 115 -63.97 48.11 86.43
CA VAL A 115 -64.35 46.81 85.84
C VAL A 115 -64.11 46.80 84.31
N ALA A 116 -64.35 47.91 83.60
CA ALA A 116 -64.07 48.02 82.17
C ALA A 116 -62.56 48.00 81.87
N ASP A 117 -61.73 48.67 82.67
CA ASP A 117 -60.28 48.68 82.55
C ASP A 117 -59.68 47.30 82.88
N LEU A 118 -60.18 46.62 83.93
CA LEU A 118 -59.81 45.23 84.22
C LEU A 118 -60.21 44.28 83.09
N LEU A 119 -61.41 44.44 82.49
CA LEU A 119 -61.83 43.67 81.32
C LEU A 119 -60.95 43.94 80.09
N LYS A 120 -60.50 45.18 79.90
CA LYS A 120 -59.58 45.54 78.82
C LYS A 120 -58.20 44.90 79.04
N GLN A 121 -57.61 45.05 80.22
CA GLN A 121 -56.33 44.39 80.58
C GLN A 121 -56.43 42.86 80.47
N THR A 122 -57.55 42.26 80.87
CA THR A 122 -57.79 40.82 80.74
C THR A 122 -57.79 40.38 79.27
N LYS A 123 -58.36 41.18 78.35
CA LYS A 123 -58.31 40.90 76.90
C LYS A 123 -56.92 41.09 76.33
N GLU A 124 -56.21 42.16 76.68
CA GLU A 124 -54.83 42.41 76.23
C GLU A 124 -53.86 41.29 76.69
N LEU A 125 -54.07 40.78 77.92
CA LEU A 125 -53.37 39.59 78.42
C LEU A 125 -53.77 38.31 77.68
N GLN A 126 -55.06 38.13 77.36
CA GLN A 126 -55.52 36.95 76.62
C GLN A 126 -55.00 36.95 75.16
N GLU A 127 -54.98 38.10 74.50
CA GLU A 127 -54.42 38.27 73.15
C GLU A 127 -52.90 37.99 73.14
N THR A 128 -52.14 38.54 74.10
CA THR A 128 -50.70 38.26 74.22
C THR A 128 -50.39 36.80 74.58
N ILE A 129 -51.25 36.12 75.36
CA ILE A 129 -51.17 34.66 75.57
C ILE A 129 -51.38 33.92 74.24
N THR A 130 -52.44 34.21 73.48
CA THR A 130 -52.66 33.52 72.19
C THR A 130 -51.53 33.75 71.19
N LEU A 131 -50.96 34.96 71.14
CA LEU A 131 -49.83 35.28 70.28
C LEU A 131 -48.55 34.52 70.68
N THR A 132 -48.26 34.41 71.98
CA THR A 132 -47.09 33.66 72.47
C THR A 132 -47.28 32.14 72.31
N GLU A 133 -48.50 31.62 72.44
CA GLU A 133 -48.80 30.24 72.06
C GLU A 133 -48.57 29.96 70.57
N ASP A 134 -48.95 30.88 69.68
CA ASP A 134 -48.75 30.72 68.23
C ASP A 134 -47.28 30.83 67.83
N PHE A 135 -46.49 31.69 68.49
CA PHE A 135 -45.03 31.67 68.34
C PHE A 135 -44.43 30.36 68.85
N ARG A 136 -44.92 29.79 69.97
CA ARG A 136 -44.48 28.48 70.47
C ARG A 136 -44.80 27.34 69.49
N LYS A 137 -45.99 27.35 68.87
CA LYS A 137 -46.39 26.37 67.83
C LYS A 137 -45.45 26.46 66.61
N LYS A 138 -45.15 27.68 66.13
CA LYS A 138 -44.22 27.90 65.01
C LYS A 138 -42.80 27.45 65.35
N TYR A 139 -42.31 27.75 66.55
CA TYR A 139 -40.99 27.31 67.01
C TYR A 139 -40.88 25.77 67.05
N ALA A 140 -41.91 25.08 67.55
CA ALA A 140 -41.96 23.61 67.52
C ALA A 140 -41.92 23.05 66.09
N CYS A 141 -42.73 23.61 65.17
CA CYS A 141 -42.74 23.22 63.75
C CYS A 141 -41.34 23.37 63.10
N CYS A 142 -40.68 24.51 63.29
CA CYS A 142 -39.33 24.74 62.76
C CYS A 142 -38.26 23.81 63.40
N GLN A 143 -38.46 23.40 64.65
CA GLN A 143 -37.58 22.43 65.32
C GLN A 143 -37.80 21.00 64.76
N GLU A 144 -39.05 20.60 64.52
CA GLU A 144 -39.37 19.32 63.85
C GLU A 144 -38.82 19.27 62.41
N GLU A 145 -38.94 20.36 61.65
CA GLU A 145 -38.35 20.52 60.31
C GLU A 145 -36.82 20.39 60.34
N LYS A 146 -36.17 21.04 61.32
CA LYS A 146 -34.72 20.94 61.53
C LYS A 146 -34.30 19.51 61.84
N GLU A 147 -34.99 18.82 62.74
CA GLU A 147 -34.68 17.43 63.10
C GLU A 147 -34.86 16.48 61.91
N GLN A 148 -35.88 16.68 61.07
CA GLN A 148 -36.03 15.95 59.81
C GLN A 148 -34.86 16.20 58.85
N LEU A 149 -34.44 17.45 58.66
CA LEU A 149 -33.28 17.79 57.82
C LEU A 149 -31.99 17.15 58.34
N GLU A 150 -31.77 17.14 59.66
CA GLU A 150 -30.64 16.43 60.26
C GLU A 150 -30.71 14.91 60.02
N ILE A 151 -31.90 14.30 60.06
CA ILE A 151 -32.09 12.87 59.77
C ILE A 151 -31.78 12.58 58.30
N TYR A 152 -32.28 13.38 57.35
CA TYR A 152 -31.96 13.22 55.93
C TYR A 152 -30.45 13.41 55.66
N GLN A 153 -29.80 14.39 56.29
CA GLN A 153 -28.35 14.58 56.18
C GLN A 153 -27.58 13.36 56.71
N LYS A 154 -27.98 12.81 57.87
CA LYS A 154 -27.37 11.59 58.45
C LYS A 154 -27.56 10.37 57.55
N GLN A 155 -28.71 10.25 56.86
CA GLN A 155 -28.97 9.19 55.87
C GLN A 155 -28.11 9.35 54.61
N GLU A 156 -28.06 10.54 53.99
CA GLU A 156 -27.24 10.77 52.79
C GLU A 156 -25.74 10.61 53.07
N MET A 157 -25.24 11.12 54.20
CA MET A 157 -23.86 10.89 54.62
C MET A 157 -23.54 9.40 54.84
N SER A 158 -24.52 8.58 55.24
CA SER A 158 -24.37 7.13 55.37
C SER A 158 -24.30 6.44 54.00
N LYS A 159 -25.19 6.80 53.06
CA LYS A 159 -25.17 6.31 51.66
C LYS A 159 -23.86 6.66 50.96
N LEU A 160 -23.40 7.91 51.10
CA LEU A 160 -22.14 8.39 50.52
C LEU A 160 -20.94 7.63 51.10
N LYS A 161 -20.94 7.35 52.42
CA LYS A 161 -19.90 6.54 53.07
C LYS A 161 -19.88 5.10 52.58
N GLU A 162 -21.04 4.47 52.40
CA GLU A 162 -21.15 3.11 51.87
C GLU A 162 -20.69 3.03 50.41
N LEU A 163 -21.10 3.97 49.57
CA LEU A 163 -20.67 4.07 48.17
C LEU A 163 -19.16 4.33 48.05
N LEU A 164 -18.61 5.21 48.90
CA LEU A 164 -17.17 5.48 48.96
C LEU A 164 -16.40 4.20 49.34
N LEU A 165 -16.83 3.51 50.40
CA LEU A 165 -16.21 2.27 50.86
C LEU A 165 -16.28 1.19 49.76
N SER A 166 -17.42 1.01 49.09
CA SER A 166 -17.57 0.08 47.97
C SER A 166 -16.63 0.41 46.80
N LYS A 167 -16.34 1.68 46.55
CA LYS A 167 -15.41 2.13 45.49
C LYS A 167 -13.94 2.01 45.91
N GLU A 168 -13.62 2.20 47.18
CA GLU A 168 -12.30 1.89 47.74
C GLU A 168 -12.01 0.38 47.63
N ASP A 169 -12.99 -0.46 47.95
CA ASP A 169 -12.96 -1.92 47.82
C ASP A 169 -12.76 -2.38 46.36
N GLU A 170 -13.48 -1.76 45.40
CA GLU A 170 -13.31 -2.00 43.96
C GLU A 170 -11.91 -1.59 43.47
N ASN A 171 -11.43 -0.42 43.89
CA ASN A 171 -10.09 0.07 43.57
C ASN A 171 -9.01 -0.86 44.14
N ASN A 172 -9.18 -1.37 45.37
CA ASN A 172 -8.27 -2.33 45.98
C ASN A 172 -8.21 -3.66 45.20
N ARG A 173 -9.35 -4.18 44.73
CA ARG A 173 -9.40 -5.37 43.85
C ARG A 173 -8.70 -5.14 42.51
N ASN A 174 -8.86 -3.97 41.92
CA ASN A 174 -8.16 -3.58 40.69
C ASN A 174 -6.64 -3.47 40.92
N ILE A 175 -6.21 -2.92 42.05
CA ILE A 175 -4.79 -2.85 42.45
C ILE A 175 -4.18 -4.24 42.66
N THR A 176 -4.92 -5.22 43.22
CA THR A 176 -4.42 -6.61 43.29
C THR A 176 -4.33 -7.26 41.91
N ALA A 177 -5.37 -7.16 41.08
CA ALA A 177 -5.36 -7.73 39.72
C ALA A 177 -4.23 -7.16 38.84
N LEU A 178 -3.91 -5.87 38.98
CA LEU A 178 -2.78 -5.25 38.29
C LEU A 178 -1.42 -5.79 38.77
N LYS A 179 -1.26 -6.12 40.07
CA LYS A 179 -0.03 -6.75 40.59
C LYS A 179 0.13 -8.16 40.07
N ASP A 180 -0.95 -8.95 40.05
CA ASP A 180 -0.94 -10.34 39.56
C ASP A 180 -0.65 -10.39 38.05
N ALA A 181 -1.18 -9.42 37.28
CA ALA A 181 -0.86 -9.23 35.87
C ALA A 181 0.63 -8.84 35.65
N LEU A 182 1.20 -7.96 36.47
CA LEU A 182 2.62 -7.60 36.41
C LEU A 182 3.54 -8.79 36.70
N ILE A 183 3.22 -9.58 37.74
CA ILE A 183 3.95 -10.81 38.07
C ILE A 183 3.90 -11.81 36.89
N SER A 184 2.73 -11.95 36.27
CA SER A 184 2.54 -12.82 35.09
C SER A 184 3.37 -12.34 33.89
N ILE A 185 3.41 -11.02 33.64
CA ILE A 185 4.23 -10.40 32.59
C ILE A 185 5.73 -10.64 32.83
N ASP A 186 6.20 -10.50 34.08
CA ASP A 186 7.62 -10.71 34.39
C ASP A 186 8.03 -12.19 34.34
N SER A 187 7.12 -13.12 34.64
CA SER A 187 7.31 -14.55 34.38
C SER A 187 7.44 -14.84 32.88
N LEU A 188 6.58 -14.25 32.04
CA LEU A 188 6.66 -14.40 30.58
C LEU A 188 7.96 -13.78 30.00
N LYS A 189 8.45 -12.65 30.53
CA LYS A 189 9.76 -12.09 30.16
C LYS A 189 10.91 -13.03 30.50
N GLN A 190 10.86 -13.70 31.67
CA GLN A 190 11.87 -14.69 32.04
C GLN A 190 11.86 -15.89 31.09
N GLU A 191 10.69 -16.35 30.67
CA GLU A 191 10.56 -17.45 29.70
C GLU A 191 11.05 -17.04 28.29
N VAL A 192 10.73 -15.83 27.81
CA VAL A 192 11.29 -15.30 26.55
C VAL A 192 12.82 -15.23 26.62
N ASN A 193 13.39 -14.74 27.72
CA ASN A 193 14.84 -14.72 27.92
C ASN A 193 15.45 -16.14 28.01
N ARG A 194 14.70 -17.14 28.48
CA ARG A 194 15.10 -18.56 28.51
C ARG A 194 15.05 -19.20 27.11
N LEU A 195 14.12 -18.77 26.26
CA LEU A 195 13.93 -19.30 24.90
C LEU A 195 14.91 -18.69 23.89
N LYS A 196 15.26 -17.40 24.01
CA LYS A 196 16.17 -16.69 23.12
C LYS A 196 17.47 -17.43 22.72
N PRO A 197 18.26 -18.03 23.62
CA PRO A 197 19.47 -18.77 23.23
C PRO A 197 19.20 -20.02 22.39
N PHE A 198 17.97 -20.55 22.38
CA PHE A 198 17.57 -21.62 21.45
C PHE A 198 17.21 -21.09 20.07
N GLU A 199 16.73 -19.85 19.94
CA GLU A 199 16.53 -19.19 18.63
C GLU A 199 17.90 -18.98 17.95
N GLU A 200 18.90 -18.54 18.70
CA GLU A 200 20.29 -18.38 18.25
C GLU A 200 20.91 -19.74 17.84
N GLN A 201 20.66 -20.82 18.59
CA GLN A 201 21.08 -22.18 18.21
C GLN A 201 20.38 -22.69 16.95
N ILE A 202 19.06 -22.45 16.79
CA ILE A 202 18.31 -22.85 15.61
C ILE A 202 18.85 -22.13 14.37
N SER A 203 19.17 -20.83 14.47
CA SER A 203 19.81 -20.08 13.37
C SER A 203 21.16 -20.71 12.99
N HIS A 204 22.04 -20.97 13.95
CA HIS A 204 23.35 -21.57 13.67
C HIS A 204 23.22 -22.96 13.02
N CYS A 205 22.27 -23.79 13.47
CA CYS A 205 22.00 -25.09 12.83
C CYS A 205 21.40 -24.96 11.42
N GLN A 206 20.67 -23.88 11.11
CA GLN A 206 20.20 -23.58 9.75
C GLN A 206 21.38 -23.15 8.85
N ASP A 207 22.27 -22.28 9.34
CA ASP A 207 23.49 -21.87 8.63
C ASP A 207 24.40 -23.06 8.31
N ASP A 208 24.62 -23.96 9.28
CA ASP A 208 25.40 -25.19 9.12
C ASP A 208 24.77 -26.14 8.09
N LEU A 209 23.44 -26.30 8.12
CA LEU A 209 22.71 -27.12 7.16
C LEU A 209 22.76 -26.54 5.73
N GLU A 210 22.71 -25.22 5.58
CA GLU A 210 22.88 -24.56 4.28
C GLU A 210 24.31 -24.71 3.76
N CYS A 211 25.32 -24.59 4.62
CA CYS A 211 26.71 -24.85 4.28
C CYS A 211 26.93 -26.31 3.83
N LEU A 212 26.38 -27.29 4.56
CA LEU A 212 26.43 -28.71 4.20
C LEU A 212 25.65 -29.02 2.91
N ARG A 213 24.53 -28.34 2.67
CA ARG A 213 23.78 -28.46 1.42
C ARG A 213 24.65 -27.99 0.26
N HIS A 214 25.24 -26.79 0.35
CA HIS A 214 26.09 -26.25 -0.71
C HIS A 214 27.39 -27.03 -0.95
N THR A 215 28.01 -27.65 0.07
CA THR A 215 29.14 -28.56 -0.17
C THR A 215 28.69 -29.84 -0.88
N SER A 216 27.56 -30.44 -0.48
CA SER A 216 27.03 -31.64 -1.15
C SER A 216 26.57 -31.36 -2.60
N GLU A 217 25.91 -30.24 -2.87
CA GLU A 217 25.55 -29.77 -4.22
C GLU A 217 26.80 -29.65 -5.11
N LYS A 218 27.88 -29.06 -4.57
CA LYS A 218 29.17 -28.91 -5.25
C LYS A 218 29.86 -30.25 -5.51
N GLU A 219 29.79 -31.19 -4.57
CA GLU A 219 30.32 -32.54 -4.76
C GLU A 219 29.52 -33.33 -5.82
N ILE A 220 28.19 -33.26 -5.79
CA ILE A 220 27.31 -33.85 -6.82
C ILE A 220 27.64 -33.28 -8.20
N TRP A 221 27.82 -31.96 -8.32
CA TRP A 221 28.21 -31.33 -9.58
C TRP A 221 29.60 -31.79 -10.06
N ASN A 222 30.59 -31.83 -9.17
CA ASN A 222 31.94 -32.33 -9.48
C ASN A 222 31.94 -33.80 -9.92
N LEU A 223 31.14 -34.65 -9.26
CA LEU A 223 31.01 -36.07 -9.61
C LEU A 223 30.29 -36.23 -10.96
N SER A 224 29.24 -35.46 -11.21
CA SER A 224 28.50 -35.46 -12.49
C SER A 224 29.39 -35.03 -13.65
N SER A 225 30.16 -33.95 -13.50
CA SER A 225 31.13 -33.46 -14.49
C SER A 225 32.24 -34.49 -14.77
N ARG A 226 32.73 -35.18 -13.73
CA ARG A 226 33.70 -36.27 -13.87
C ARG A 226 33.11 -37.52 -14.53
N LEU A 227 31.82 -37.79 -14.31
CA LEU A 227 31.11 -38.91 -14.94
C LEU A 227 30.96 -38.65 -16.45
N THR A 228 30.42 -37.50 -16.85
CA THR A 228 30.26 -37.16 -18.27
C THR A 228 31.59 -37.12 -19.01
N GLN A 229 32.66 -36.61 -18.37
CA GLN A 229 34.01 -36.68 -18.95
C GLN A 229 34.47 -38.14 -19.18
N LYS A 230 34.10 -39.07 -18.30
CA LYS A 230 34.47 -40.48 -18.46
C LYS A 230 33.63 -41.20 -19.51
N GLU A 231 32.32 -40.94 -19.54
CA GLU A 231 31.40 -41.42 -20.58
C GLU A 231 31.87 -40.96 -21.99
N GLU A 232 32.32 -39.71 -22.12
CA GLU A 232 32.92 -39.20 -23.36
C GLU A 232 34.18 -39.98 -23.76
N THR A 233 35.11 -40.20 -22.82
CA THR A 233 36.33 -40.99 -23.09
C THR A 233 36.05 -42.46 -23.40
N ILE A 234 34.96 -43.03 -22.86
CA ILE A 234 34.52 -44.39 -23.18
C ILE A 234 33.99 -44.42 -24.62
N ARG A 235 33.07 -43.50 -24.97
CA ARG A 235 32.49 -43.42 -26.33
C ARG A 235 33.57 -43.26 -27.41
N HIS A 236 34.54 -42.36 -27.20
CA HIS A 236 35.67 -42.20 -28.12
C HIS A 236 36.55 -43.46 -28.26
N LEU A 237 36.69 -44.26 -27.19
CA LEU A 237 37.43 -45.52 -27.24
C LEU A 237 36.62 -46.62 -27.93
N GLU A 238 35.31 -46.69 -27.69
CA GLU A 238 34.38 -47.61 -28.36
C GLU A 238 34.32 -47.34 -29.87
N GLU A 239 34.17 -46.08 -30.28
CA GLU A 239 34.25 -45.65 -31.69
C GLU A 239 35.60 -46.03 -32.33
N ARG A 240 36.71 -45.78 -31.62
CA ARG A 240 38.05 -46.14 -32.10
C ARG A 240 38.23 -47.66 -32.20
N ILE A 241 37.64 -48.45 -31.31
CA ILE A 241 37.62 -49.91 -31.40
C ILE A 241 36.79 -50.36 -32.60
N ALA A 242 35.62 -49.77 -32.84
CA ALA A 242 34.77 -50.07 -33.99
C ALA A 242 35.49 -49.77 -35.32
N VAL A 243 36.15 -48.60 -35.44
CA VAL A 243 36.95 -48.24 -36.63
C VAL A 243 38.13 -49.21 -36.82
N LEU A 244 38.83 -49.59 -35.75
CA LEU A 244 39.92 -50.58 -35.83
C LEU A 244 39.40 -51.97 -36.21
N THR A 245 38.24 -52.37 -35.69
CA THR A 245 37.60 -53.67 -35.99
C THR A 245 37.18 -53.74 -37.45
N HIS A 246 36.42 -52.75 -37.94
CA HIS A 246 36.05 -52.63 -39.35
C HIS A 246 37.26 -52.55 -40.27
N ARG A 247 38.33 -51.87 -39.84
CA ARG A 247 39.59 -51.89 -40.58
C ARG A 247 40.20 -53.29 -40.64
N THR A 248 40.28 -54.04 -39.54
CA THR A 248 40.81 -55.41 -39.58
C THR A 248 39.91 -56.37 -40.34
N GLU A 249 38.59 -56.18 -40.33
CA GLU A 249 37.64 -56.93 -41.15
C GLU A 249 37.89 -56.65 -42.63
N ALA A 250 38.06 -55.38 -43.02
CA ALA A 250 38.38 -54.97 -44.38
C ALA A 250 39.80 -55.41 -44.82
N ASP A 251 40.81 -55.30 -43.95
CA ASP A 251 42.18 -55.76 -44.21
C ASP A 251 42.21 -57.31 -44.35
N CYS A 252 41.40 -58.05 -43.57
CA CYS A 252 41.21 -59.49 -43.73
C CYS A 252 40.48 -59.87 -45.03
N GLN A 253 39.50 -59.08 -45.49
CA GLN A 253 38.88 -59.26 -46.81
C GLN A 253 39.85 -58.93 -47.95
N ALA A 254 40.64 -57.86 -47.82
CA ALA A 254 41.63 -57.43 -48.81
C ALA A 254 42.83 -58.39 -48.93
N LEU A 255 43.16 -59.14 -47.87
CA LEU A 255 44.09 -60.27 -47.92
C LEU A 255 43.60 -61.43 -48.82
N GLY A 256 42.31 -61.47 -49.17
CA GLY A 256 41.74 -62.39 -50.16
C GLY A 256 41.60 -61.81 -51.58
N ALA A 257 41.51 -60.48 -51.74
CA ALA A 257 41.33 -59.82 -53.04
C ALA A 257 41.87 -58.38 -53.06
N GLN A 258 42.61 -58.02 -54.12
CA GLN A 258 43.06 -56.64 -54.33
C GLN A 258 41.87 -55.73 -54.70
N LEU A 259 41.41 -54.94 -53.73
CA LEU A 259 40.30 -53.99 -53.90
C LEU A 259 40.59 -52.99 -55.04
N SER A 260 39.63 -52.85 -55.96
CA SER A 260 39.75 -52.00 -57.14
C SER A 260 40.02 -50.54 -56.78
N THR A 261 40.66 -49.80 -57.67
CA THR A 261 40.85 -48.35 -57.51
C THR A 261 39.50 -47.62 -57.34
N ASP A 262 38.47 -48.09 -58.03
CA ASP A 262 37.13 -47.50 -58.00
C ASP A 262 36.38 -47.77 -56.68
N GLU A 263 36.57 -48.96 -56.11
CA GLU A 263 36.03 -49.34 -54.79
C GLU A 263 36.72 -48.58 -53.65
N ARG A 264 38.03 -48.33 -53.80
CA ARG A 264 38.83 -47.51 -52.88
C ARG A 264 38.39 -46.05 -52.90
N VAL A 265 38.09 -45.50 -54.08
CA VAL A 265 37.52 -44.15 -54.23
C VAL A 265 36.12 -44.10 -53.59
N ARG A 266 35.25 -45.10 -53.83
CA ARG A 266 33.93 -45.18 -53.18
C ARG A 266 34.02 -45.24 -51.64
N SER A 267 34.98 -45.99 -51.10
CA SER A 267 35.23 -46.05 -49.65
C SER A 267 35.67 -44.69 -49.07
N LEU A 268 36.59 -43.99 -49.74
CA LEU A 268 37.03 -42.66 -49.33
C LEU A 268 35.92 -41.59 -49.44
N ILE A 269 35.02 -41.70 -50.41
CA ILE A 269 33.84 -40.84 -50.53
C ILE A 269 32.85 -41.09 -49.38
N ALA A 270 32.62 -42.36 -49.02
CA ALA A 270 31.77 -42.73 -47.88
C ALA A 270 32.37 -42.26 -46.54
N GLU A 271 33.68 -42.41 -46.34
CA GLU A 271 34.40 -41.90 -45.18
C GLU A 271 34.31 -40.36 -45.09
N ARG A 272 34.53 -39.66 -46.21
CA ARG A 272 34.38 -38.20 -46.30
C ARG A 272 32.98 -37.75 -45.90
N ALA A 273 31.93 -38.39 -46.43
CA ALA A 273 30.54 -38.07 -46.11
C ALA A 273 30.16 -38.39 -44.65
N LEU A 274 30.77 -39.42 -44.04
CA LEU A 274 30.60 -39.73 -42.62
C LEU A 274 31.27 -38.68 -41.73
N LEU A 275 32.48 -38.22 -42.10
CA LEU A 275 33.21 -37.16 -41.39
C LEU A 275 32.52 -35.80 -41.51
N GLU A 276 31.96 -35.47 -42.68
CA GLU A 276 31.15 -34.26 -42.87
C GLU A 276 29.88 -34.29 -42.01
N ARG A 277 29.16 -35.41 -41.95
CA ARG A 277 28.02 -35.58 -41.04
C ARG A 277 28.43 -35.37 -39.58
N ARG A 278 29.51 -36.01 -39.12
CA ARG A 278 30.02 -35.89 -37.74
C ARG A 278 30.48 -34.49 -37.38
N LEU A 279 31.04 -33.76 -38.34
CA LEU A 279 31.40 -32.34 -38.15
C LEU A 279 30.14 -31.49 -37.92
N GLU A 280 29.08 -31.73 -38.69
CA GLU A 280 27.82 -31.00 -38.56
C GLU A 280 27.06 -31.36 -37.27
N GLU A 281 27.04 -32.64 -36.89
CA GLU A 281 26.52 -33.10 -35.59
C GLU A 281 27.26 -32.41 -34.42
N ALA A 282 28.59 -32.28 -34.50
CA ALA A 282 29.37 -31.54 -33.51
C ALA A 282 29.10 -30.02 -33.50
N HIS A 283 28.85 -29.40 -34.66
CA HIS A 283 28.43 -28.00 -34.74
C HIS A 283 27.05 -27.78 -34.12
N ILE A 284 26.09 -28.68 -34.38
CA ILE A 284 24.75 -28.64 -33.79
C ILE A 284 24.84 -28.72 -32.27
N HIS A 285 25.57 -29.71 -31.72
CA HIS A 285 25.74 -29.83 -30.27
C HIS A 285 26.46 -28.63 -29.64
N LEU A 286 27.46 -28.04 -30.32
CA LEU A 286 28.09 -26.80 -29.85
C LEU A 286 27.12 -25.60 -29.89
N ALA A 287 26.20 -25.55 -30.85
CA ALA A 287 25.16 -24.52 -30.91
C ALA A 287 24.12 -24.71 -29.79
N GLU A 288 23.63 -25.94 -29.56
CA GLU A 288 22.70 -26.31 -28.48
C GLU A 288 23.27 -25.94 -27.11
N ILE A 289 24.53 -26.32 -26.84
CA ILE A 289 25.26 -25.95 -25.63
C ILE A 289 25.36 -24.42 -25.53
N LYS A 290 25.78 -23.72 -26.59
CA LYS A 290 25.91 -22.25 -26.58
C LYS A 290 24.59 -21.56 -26.29
N THR A 291 23.46 -22.03 -26.84
CA THR A 291 22.13 -21.50 -26.51
C THR A 291 21.76 -21.76 -25.05
N SER A 292 21.90 -22.99 -24.55
CA SER A 292 21.52 -23.31 -23.16
C SER A 292 22.35 -22.55 -22.13
N TRP A 293 23.63 -22.28 -22.40
CA TRP A 293 24.47 -21.43 -21.54
C TRP A 293 24.07 -19.95 -21.64
N SER A 294 23.69 -19.45 -22.82
CA SER A 294 23.19 -18.07 -23.00
C SER A 294 21.85 -17.88 -22.27
N ASP A 295 20.92 -18.83 -22.36
CA ASP A 295 19.65 -18.81 -21.63
C ASP A 295 19.88 -18.86 -20.12
N LYS A 296 20.82 -19.70 -19.65
CA LYS A 296 21.16 -19.79 -18.23
C LYS A 296 21.78 -18.48 -17.71
N ILE A 297 22.60 -17.81 -18.51
CA ILE A 297 23.14 -16.46 -18.21
C ILE A 297 21.99 -15.45 -18.13
N ALA A 298 21.11 -15.38 -19.14
CA ALA A 298 19.98 -14.44 -19.14
C ALA A 298 19.02 -14.62 -17.95
N ILE A 299 18.80 -15.87 -17.50
CA ILE A 299 18.03 -16.18 -16.28
C ILE A 299 18.75 -15.67 -15.04
N LEU A 300 20.07 -15.88 -14.92
CA LEU A 300 20.87 -15.41 -13.79
C LEU A 300 20.99 -13.89 -13.75
N GLU A 301 21.20 -13.23 -14.88
CA GLU A 301 21.18 -11.76 -15.01
C GLU A 301 19.82 -11.18 -14.61
N THR A 302 18.72 -11.82 -15.03
CA THR A 302 17.36 -11.46 -14.60
C THR A 302 17.18 -11.63 -13.09
N GLN A 303 17.72 -12.71 -12.49
CA GLN A 303 17.65 -12.96 -11.05
C GLN A 303 18.49 -11.95 -10.26
N VAL A 304 19.72 -11.66 -10.69
CA VAL A 304 20.59 -10.64 -10.09
C VAL A 304 19.96 -9.25 -10.21
N GLY A 305 19.33 -8.92 -11.34
CA GLY A 305 18.60 -7.67 -11.53
C GLY A 305 17.40 -7.54 -10.58
N ARG A 306 16.64 -8.63 -10.36
CA ARG A 306 15.54 -8.68 -9.38
C ARG A 306 16.04 -8.50 -7.94
N LEU A 307 17.07 -9.26 -7.54
CA LEU A 307 17.66 -9.17 -6.19
C LEU A 307 18.29 -7.81 -5.91
N SER A 308 19.01 -7.23 -6.88
CA SER A 308 19.60 -5.89 -6.76
C SER A 308 18.53 -4.81 -6.60
N ARG A 309 17.41 -4.97 -7.31
CA ARG A 309 16.24 -4.10 -7.17
C ARG A 309 15.58 -4.25 -5.81
N GLN A 310 15.32 -5.49 -5.37
CA GLN A 310 14.72 -5.78 -4.07
C GLN A 310 15.56 -5.21 -2.92
N ALA A 311 16.89 -5.42 -2.93
CA ALA A 311 17.80 -4.83 -1.95
C ALA A 311 17.79 -3.29 -1.97
N GLY A 312 17.58 -2.67 -3.14
CA GLY A 312 17.36 -1.24 -3.28
C GLY A 312 16.04 -0.77 -2.66
N GLU A 313 14.94 -1.50 -2.90
CA GLU A 313 13.60 -1.21 -2.40
C GLU A 313 13.53 -1.42 -0.86
N GLU A 314 14.00 -2.54 -0.33
CA GLU A 314 14.19 -2.79 1.11
C GLU A 314 15.13 -1.77 1.77
N GLY A 315 16.16 -1.32 1.05
CA GLY A 315 17.08 -0.28 1.49
C GLY A 315 16.41 1.10 1.61
N VAL A 316 15.38 1.38 0.81
CA VAL A 316 14.54 2.60 0.92
C VAL A 316 13.53 2.45 2.06
N GLU A 317 12.86 1.30 2.18
CA GLU A 317 11.91 1.04 3.26
C GLU A 317 12.57 1.11 4.65
N ARG A 318 13.76 0.53 4.80
CA ARG A 318 14.58 0.63 6.02
C ARG A 318 14.87 2.09 6.39
N ARG A 319 15.33 2.91 5.43
CA ARG A 319 15.56 4.35 5.67
C ARG A 319 14.28 5.12 6.02
N ASN A 320 13.14 4.76 5.42
CA ASN A 320 11.84 5.34 5.77
C ASN A 320 11.39 4.94 7.19
N ALA A 321 11.67 3.71 7.63
CA ALA A 321 11.42 3.26 8.99
C ALA A 321 12.35 3.98 10.00
N GLU A 322 13.63 4.12 9.69
CA GLU A 322 14.62 4.85 10.50
C GLU A 322 14.24 6.34 10.68
N MET A 323 13.80 7.01 9.60
CA MET A 323 13.25 8.38 9.69
C MET A 323 11.97 8.46 10.53
N LYS A 324 11.14 7.41 10.53
CA LYS A 324 9.92 7.37 11.35
C LYS A 324 10.22 7.08 12.82
N ILE A 325 11.21 6.25 13.11
CA ILE A 325 11.71 5.97 14.46
C ILE A 325 12.29 7.26 15.06
N THR A 326 13.23 7.92 14.38
CA THR A 326 13.82 9.20 14.85
C THR A 326 12.79 10.34 14.98
N SER A 327 11.74 10.36 14.16
CA SER A 327 10.59 11.28 14.33
C SER A 327 9.69 10.94 15.53
N LEU A 328 9.68 9.68 16.00
CA LEU A 328 8.97 9.27 17.21
C LEU A 328 9.83 9.47 18.47
N GLU A 329 11.14 9.19 18.41
CA GLU A 329 12.11 9.43 19.48
C GLU A 329 12.17 10.92 19.86
N SER A 330 12.27 11.82 18.88
CA SER A 330 12.25 13.27 19.12
C SER A 330 10.92 13.78 19.69
N LYS A 331 9.79 13.13 19.38
CA LYS A 331 8.48 13.42 20.03
C LYS A 331 8.42 12.87 21.44
N LEU A 332 8.97 11.69 21.69
CA LEU A 332 9.08 11.10 23.03
C LEU A 332 9.90 12.03 23.94
N GLU A 333 11.08 12.46 23.49
CA GLU A 333 11.96 13.37 24.22
C GLU A 333 11.28 14.73 24.54
N CYS A 334 10.43 15.21 23.63
CA CYS A 334 9.63 16.42 23.85
C CYS A 334 8.57 16.22 24.95
N VAL A 335 7.80 15.13 24.89
CA VAL A 335 6.79 14.77 25.90
C VAL A 335 7.44 14.45 27.26
N GLU A 336 8.64 13.88 27.28
CA GLU A 336 9.40 13.66 28.52
C GLU A 336 9.84 14.97 29.18
N LYS A 337 10.28 15.96 28.39
CA LYS A 337 10.60 17.31 28.88
C LYS A 337 9.36 18.03 29.42
N GLU A 338 8.23 17.96 28.73
CA GLU A 338 6.94 18.51 29.20
C GLU A 338 6.50 17.85 30.52
N LYS A 339 6.56 16.52 30.60
CA LYS A 339 6.29 15.74 31.82
C LYS A 339 7.19 16.18 32.98
N GLU A 340 8.48 16.38 32.74
CA GLU A 340 9.42 16.83 33.78
C GLU A 340 9.10 18.26 34.26
N GLN A 341 8.70 19.17 33.36
CA GLN A 341 8.24 20.52 33.71
C GLN A 341 6.94 20.49 34.54
N LEU A 342 5.97 19.65 34.16
CA LEU A 342 4.71 19.47 34.89
C LEU A 342 4.96 18.89 36.30
N LEU A 343 5.85 17.90 36.43
CA LEU A 343 6.26 17.36 37.74
C LEU A 343 6.89 18.44 38.63
N LYS A 344 7.79 19.28 38.08
CA LYS A 344 8.38 20.43 38.79
C LYS A 344 7.33 21.47 39.20
N LYS A 345 6.26 21.66 38.41
CA LYS A 345 5.13 22.55 38.77
C LYS A 345 4.26 21.94 39.88
N ILE A 346 3.98 20.64 39.83
CA ILE A 346 3.26 19.92 40.89
C ILE A 346 4.05 19.96 42.21
N GLU A 347 5.38 19.80 42.17
CA GLU A 347 6.24 19.89 43.36
C GLU A 347 6.17 21.27 44.04
N LYS A 348 6.16 22.36 43.25
CA LYS A 348 5.98 23.73 43.76
C LYS A 348 4.62 23.92 44.42
N LEU A 349 3.54 23.62 43.71
CA LEU A 349 2.16 23.70 44.21
C LEU A 349 1.93 22.85 45.47
N THR A 350 2.64 21.72 45.59
CA THR A 350 2.61 20.86 46.78
C THR A 350 3.25 21.55 47.99
N LYS A 351 4.39 22.22 47.81
CA LYS A 351 5.07 22.99 48.88
C LYS A 351 4.26 24.24 49.28
N GLU A 352 3.67 24.92 48.31
CA GLU A 352 2.78 26.07 48.53
C GLU A 352 1.54 25.65 49.35
N ARG A 353 0.88 24.55 48.97
CA ARG A 353 -0.20 23.92 49.74
C ARG A 353 0.23 23.63 51.19
N ASP A 354 1.41 23.06 51.38
CA ASP A 354 1.88 22.64 52.71
C ASP A 354 2.28 23.82 53.60
N SER A 355 2.75 24.94 53.02
CA SER A 355 2.93 26.21 53.74
C SER A 355 1.58 26.77 54.19
N ILE A 356 0.61 26.88 53.28
CA ILE A 356 -0.73 27.40 53.57
C ILE A 356 -1.45 26.52 54.63
N ALA A 357 -1.29 25.19 54.55
CA ALA A 357 -1.84 24.27 55.55
C ALA A 357 -1.18 24.42 56.93
N PHE A 358 0.12 24.74 56.98
CA PHE A 358 0.83 25.05 58.22
C PHE A 358 0.40 26.41 58.80
N GLU A 359 0.30 27.45 57.97
CA GLU A 359 -0.14 28.80 58.33
C GLU A 359 -1.58 28.81 58.85
N LEU A 360 -2.52 28.14 58.17
CA LEU A 360 -3.90 27.98 58.64
C LEU A 360 -3.97 27.25 59.99
N LYS A 361 -3.13 26.21 60.18
CA LYS A 361 -3.05 25.50 61.45
C LYS A 361 -2.52 26.40 62.57
N GLN A 362 -1.48 27.19 62.30
CA GLN A 362 -0.92 28.12 63.28
C GLN A 362 -1.93 29.23 63.63
N LEU A 363 -2.58 29.84 62.64
CA LEU A 363 -3.66 30.82 62.85
C LEU A 363 -4.83 30.23 63.67
N SER A 364 -5.16 28.95 63.50
CA SER A 364 -6.18 28.28 64.34
C SER A 364 -5.72 28.08 65.79
N MET A 365 -4.41 27.97 66.05
CA MET A 365 -3.86 27.87 67.40
C MET A 365 -3.74 29.25 68.07
N ASP A 366 -3.43 30.29 67.31
CA ASP A 366 -3.33 31.67 67.79
C ASP A 366 -4.72 32.32 67.99
N SER A 367 -5.70 32.00 67.14
CA SER A 367 -7.10 32.41 67.33
C SER A 367 -7.75 31.80 68.59
N ASN A 368 -7.21 30.69 69.11
CA ASN A 368 -7.63 30.09 70.38
C ASN A 368 -6.90 30.68 71.60
N ARG A 369 -6.07 31.72 71.42
CA ARG A 369 -5.27 32.37 72.47
C ARG A 369 -5.65 33.84 72.72
N PHE A 370 -6.63 34.37 72.01
CA PHE A 370 -6.92 35.81 71.96
C PHE A 370 -8.32 36.18 72.51
N GLU A 371 -8.50 35.99 73.81
CA GLU A 371 -9.39 36.83 74.61
C GLU A 371 -8.53 37.80 75.46
N GLU A 372 -9.05 39.01 75.71
CA GLU A 372 -8.47 40.08 76.54
C GLU A 372 -7.08 40.67 76.17
N ASN A 373 -7.04 41.82 75.47
CA ASN A 373 -6.33 43.04 75.92
C ASN A 373 -6.54 44.27 74.99
N PRO A 374 -6.48 45.52 75.52
CA PRO A 374 -6.61 46.75 74.74
C PRO A 374 -5.25 47.42 74.42
N ALA A 375 -4.29 46.68 73.86
CA ALA A 375 -2.99 47.22 73.40
C ALA A 375 -2.97 47.64 71.91
N ARG A 376 -4.12 47.54 71.24
CA ARG A 376 -4.22 47.43 69.77
C ARG A 376 -3.81 48.66 68.95
N THR A 377 -3.63 49.86 69.51
CA THR A 377 -3.40 51.08 68.69
C THR A 377 -2.05 51.08 68.00
N ASP A 378 -0.99 50.66 68.70
CA ASP A 378 0.37 50.72 68.15
C ASP A 378 0.67 49.49 67.28
N GLU A 379 0.17 48.32 67.69
CA GLU A 379 0.16 47.10 66.87
C GLU A 379 -0.58 47.32 65.53
N LEU A 380 -1.71 48.04 65.54
CA LEU A 380 -2.44 48.38 64.31
C LEU A 380 -1.64 49.32 63.39
N ASN A 381 -0.88 50.26 63.94
CA ASN A 381 -0.01 51.15 63.15
C ASN A 381 1.18 50.41 62.53
N GLU A 382 1.79 49.46 63.27
CA GLU A 382 2.86 48.61 62.74
C GLU A 382 2.31 47.61 61.69
N LEU A 383 1.12 47.03 61.92
CA LEU A 383 0.44 46.17 60.95
C LEU A 383 0.02 46.94 59.68
N MET A 384 -0.47 48.17 59.78
CA MET A 384 -0.72 49.01 58.60
C MET A 384 0.57 49.28 57.81
N SER A 385 1.66 49.61 58.50
CA SER A 385 2.97 49.82 57.86
C SER A 385 3.48 48.54 57.18
N ARG A 386 3.28 47.38 57.82
CA ARG A 386 3.61 46.06 57.27
C ARG A 386 2.77 45.73 56.03
N LEU A 387 1.47 46.03 56.07
CA LEU A 387 0.55 45.83 54.94
C LEU A 387 0.89 46.74 53.76
N GLU A 388 1.30 48.00 53.98
CA GLU A 388 1.67 48.89 52.88
C GLU A 388 2.98 48.45 52.20
N VAL A 389 3.94 47.90 52.95
CA VAL A 389 5.15 47.27 52.36
C VAL A 389 4.78 46.02 51.56
N LEU A 390 3.97 45.12 52.13
CA LEU A 390 3.51 43.90 51.44
C LEU A 390 2.62 44.20 50.22
N SER A 391 1.90 45.33 50.22
CA SER A 391 1.15 45.82 49.06
C SER A 391 2.09 46.20 47.93
N LYS A 392 3.13 46.99 48.22
CA LYS A 392 4.14 47.41 47.24
C LYS A 392 4.99 46.24 46.73
N GLU A 393 5.25 45.25 47.57
CA GLU A 393 5.92 44.00 47.17
C GLU A 393 5.03 43.16 46.23
N ASN A 394 3.73 43.00 46.54
CA ASN A 394 2.78 42.35 45.62
C ASN A 394 2.63 43.10 44.29
N GLU A 395 2.60 44.43 44.32
CA GLU A 395 2.49 45.26 43.12
C GLU A 395 3.74 45.12 42.22
N ALA A 396 4.94 45.09 42.82
CA ALA A 396 6.18 44.80 42.11
C ALA A 396 6.25 43.36 41.56
N LEU A 397 5.77 42.36 42.33
CA LEU A 397 5.65 40.97 41.87
C LEU A 397 4.63 40.82 40.74
N HIS A 398 3.53 41.56 40.77
CA HIS A 398 2.54 41.57 39.70
C HIS A 398 3.14 42.17 38.41
N LEU A 399 3.87 43.29 38.50
CA LEU A 399 4.58 43.86 37.34
C LEU A 399 5.64 42.91 36.78
N SER A 400 6.38 42.21 37.64
CA SER A 400 7.37 41.21 37.23
C SER A 400 6.73 40.00 36.54
N ASN A 401 5.57 39.53 37.03
CA ASN A 401 4.79 38.47 36.39
C ASN A 401 4.15 38.92 35.06
N GLU A 402 3.68 40.16 34.97
CA GLU A 402 3.07 40.73 33.76
C GLU A 402 4.09 40.81 32.61
N GLU A 403 5.29 41.35 32.89
CA GLU A 403 6.39 41.39 31.91
C GLU A 403 6.92 39.98 31.58
N SER A 404 6.97 39.06 32.55
CA SER A 404 7.33 37.65 32.30
C SER A 404 6.31 36.96 31.38
N ARG A 405 5.01 37.27 31.52
CA ARG A 405 3.95 36.75 30.65
C ARG A 405 4.05 37.36 29.26
N ARG A 406 4.29 38.66 29.15
CA ARG A 406 4.53 39.36 27.88
C ARG A 406 5.70 38.78 27.08
N ILE A 407 6.83 38.49 27.75
CA ILE A 407 8.00 37.85 27.10
C ILE A 407 7.64 36.44 26.59
N LEU A 408 6.80 35.69 27.33
CA LEU A 408 6.29 34.39 26.89
C LEU A 408 5.36 34.52 25.68
N ASP A 409 4.44 35.49 25.68
CA ASP A 409 3.49 35.76 24.61
C ASP A 409 4.21 36.19 23.31
N GLU A 410 5.25 37.03 23.42
CA GLU A 410 6.11 37.45 22.30
C GLU A 410 6.91 36.26 21.72
N SER A 411 7.53 35.44 22.58
CA SER A 411 8.24 34.22 22.14
C SER A 411 7.31 33.18 21.52
N LEU A 412 6.08 33.05 22.01
CA LEU A 412 5.05 32.20 21.42
C LEU A 412 4.64 32.70 20.01
N ALA A 413 4.52 34.02 19.82
CA ALA A 413 4.23 34.62 18.52
C ALA A 413 5.36 34.35 17.50
N GLU A 414 6.63 34.45 17.91
CA GLU A 414 7.78 34.09 17.05
C GLU A 414 7.73 32.63 16.60
N GLU A 415 7.49 31.69 17.52
CA GLU A 415 7.37 30.27 17.20
C GLU A 415 6.12 29.95 16.36
N VAL A 416 5.01 30.67 16.52
CA VAL A 416 3.84 30.54 15.62
C VAL A 416 4.19 30.98 14.19
N VAL A 417 4.89 32.10 14.00
CA VAL A 417 5.35 32.56 12.68
C VAL A 417 6.36 31.58 12.07
N LYS A 418 7.26 31.02 12.88
CA LYS A 418 8.23 30.00 12.46
C LYS A 418 7.56 28.68 12.05
N ASN A 419 6.56 28.22 12.79
CA ASN A 419 5.75 27.05 12.43
C ASN A 419 4.94 27.28 11.15
N SER A 420 4.39 28.48 10.93
CA SER A 420 3.73 28.82 9.67
C SER A 420 4.67 28.66 8.48
N ARG A 421 5.89 29.24 8.56
CA ARG A 421 6.90 29.14 7.50
C ARG A 421 7.34 27.70 7.21
N LEU A 422 7.48 26.87 8.25
CA LEU A 422 7.78 25.45 8.11
C LEU A 422 6.63 24.68 7.46
N ASN A 423 5.38 25.00 7.81
CA ASN A 423 4.20 24.40 7.19
C ASN A 423 4.07 24.79 5.71
N ASP A 424 4.33 26.05 5.35
CA ASP A 424 4.37 26.51 3.95
C ASP A 424 5.41 25.74 3.12
N GLU A 425 6.59 25.47 3.69
CA GLU A 425 7.63 24.68 3.03
C GLU A 425 7.24 23.20 2.90
N ILE A 426 6.60 22.62 3.92
CA ILE A 426 6.02 21.27 3.84
C ILE A 426 4.96 21.18 2.73
N VAL A 427 4.14 22.22 2.52
CA VAL A 427 3.16 22.28 1.42
C VAL A 427 3.85 22.33 0.05
N LYS A 428 4.91 23.14 -0.11
CA LYS A 428 5.71 23.17 -1.36
C LYS A 428 6.34 21.82 -1.67
N LEU A 429 7.00 21.21 -0.67
CA LEU A 429 7.65 19.90 -0.81
C LEU A 429 6.65 18.81 -1.18
N ARG A 430 5.48 18.77 -0.53
CA ARG A 430 4.39 17.84 -0.90
C ARG A 430 3.92 18.04 -2.35
N LYS A 431 3.75 19.28 -2.81
CA LYS A 431 3.38 19.58 -4.20
C LYS A 431 4.44 19.07 -5.18
N TYR A 432 5.72 19.33 -4.90
CA TYR A 432 6.83 18.85 -5.72
C TYR A 432 6.93 17.31 -5.74
N THR A 433 6.73 16.64 -4.61
CA THR A 433 6.64 15.16 -4.55
C THR A 433 5.51 14.65 -5.45
N HIS A 434 4.34 15.27 -5.40
CA HIS A 434 3.20 14.87 -6.24
C HIS A 434 3.42 15.12 -7.75
N GLU A 435 4.13 16.19 -8.10
CA GLU A 435 4.56 16.47 -9.48
C GLU A 435 5.55 15.39 -9.98
N LEU A 436 6.47 14.92 -9.13
CA LEU A 436 7.35 13.78 -9.45
C LEU A 436 6.60 12.44 -9.53
N GLU A 437 5.64 12.18 -8.64
CA GLU A 437 4.80 10.96 -8.67
C GLU A 437 4.00 10.85 -9.97
N THR A 438 3.37 11.96 -10.39
CA THR A 438 2.57 12.02 -11.61
C THR A 438 3.43 11.95 -12.87
N ALA A 439 4.61 12.57 -12.88
CA ALA A 439 5.60 12.38 -13.94
C ALA A 439 6.04 10.91 -14.06
N LEU A 440 6.44 10.28 -12.95
CA LEU A 440 6.86 8.87 -12.90
C LEU A 440 5.75 7.91 -13.33
N ALA A 441 4.49 8.18 -12.98
CA ALA A 441 3.34 7.41 -13.44
C ALA A 441 3.14 7.53 -14.97
N SER A 442 3.36 8.72 -15.55
CA SER A 442 3.30 8.91 -17.00
C SER A 442 4.45 8.21 -17.73
N GLU A 443 5.66 8.22 -17.19
CA GLU A 443 6.83 7.54 -17.76
C GLU A 443 6.66 6.02 -17.74
N LYS A 444 6.17 5.44 -16.63
CA LYS A 444 5.80 4.02 -16.55
C LYS A 444 4.81 3.64 -17.65
N LYS A 445 3.74 4.42 -17.85
CA LYS A 445 2.76 4.19 -18.92
C LYS A 445 3.39 4.22 -20.32
N VAL A 446 4.32 5.15 -20.58
CA VAL A 446 5.05 5.21 -21.86
C VAL A 446 5.97 3.99 -22.03
N LYS A 447 6.66 3.55 -20.96
CA LYS A 447 7.47 2.32 -20.96
C LYS A 447 6.64 1.07 -21.25
N ASP A 448 5.48 0.94 -20.64
CA ASP A 448 4.60 -0.22 -20.84
C ASP A 448 4.06 -0.24 -22.29
N GLN A 449 3.76 0.94 -22.87
CA GLN A 449 3.41 1.09 -24.27
C GLN A 449 4.56 0.78 -25.24
N THR A 450 5.81 1.15 -24.93
CA THR A 450 6.96 0.80 -25.78
C THR A 450 7.33 -0.68 -25.67
N LEU A 451 7.14 -1.32 -24.51
CA LEU A 451 7.29 -2.77 -24.33
C LEU A 451 6.23 -3.54 -25.14
N LEU A 452 4.96 -3.14 -25.09
CA LEU A 452 3.89 -3.71 -25.92
C LEU A 452 4.23 -3.59 -27.42
N ARG A 453 4.63 -2.40 -27.87
CA ARG A 453 5.03 -2.19 -29.27
C ARG A 453 6.30 -2.98 -29.66
N ASN A 454 7.23 -3.19 -28.73
CA ASN A 454 8.41 -4.03 -28.98
C ASN A 454 7.99 -5.49 -29.19
N ALA A 455 7.12 -6.03 -28.34
CA ALA A 455 6.56 -7.37 -28.49
C ALA A 455 5.78 -7.55 -29.81
N GLU A 456 4.95 -6.57 -30.19
CA GLU A 456 4.28 -6.56 -31.50
C GLU A 456 5.25 -6.61 -32.68
N ILE A 457 6.37 -5.87 -32.60
CA ILE A 457 7.40 -5.86 -33.64
C ILE A 457 8.13 -7.21 -33.68
N SER A 458 8.53 -7.75 -32.53
CA SER A 458 9.17 -9.07 -32.43
C SER A 458 8.29 -10.18 -33.01
N GLN A 459 6.99 -10.17 -32.72
CA GLN A 459 6.05 -11.13 -33.29
C GLN A 459 5.93 -11.00 -34.83
N ARG A 460 5.91 -9.77 -35.37
CA ARG A 460 5.90 -9.54 -36.83
C ARG A 460 7.20 -9.99 -37.50
N VAL A 461 8.35 -9.77 -36.86
CA VAL A 461 9.64 -10.27 -37.34
C VAL A 461 9.64 -11.80 -37.37
N GLN A 462 9.25 -12.46 -36.29
CA GLN A 462 9.18 -13.93 -36.22
C GLN A 462 8.26 -14.53 -37.30
N LEU A 463 7.09 -13.93 -37.55
CA LEU A 463 6.20 -14.34 -38.64
C LEU A 463 6.83 -14.14 -40.02
N SER A 464 7.52 -13.01 -40.24
CA SER A 464 8.25 -12.76 -41.50
C SER A 464 9.43 -13.71 -41.70
N GLU A 465 10.13 -14.10 -40.63
CA GLU A 465 11.22 -15.09 -40.69
C GLU A 465 10.70 -16.48 -41.03
N GLN A 466 9.53 -16.86 -40.48
CA GLN A 466 8.85 -18.10 -40.86
C GLN A 466 8.42 -18.07 -42.33
N GLU A 467 7.80 -16.98 -42.81
CA GLU A 467 7.38 -16.85 -44.21
C GLU A 467 8.58 -16.95 -45.18
N VAL A 468 9.70 -16.29 -44.86
CA VAL A 468 10.95 -16.41 -45.65
C VAL A 468 11.48 -17.85 -45.63
N LYS A 469 11.40 -18.56 -44.50
CA LYS A 469 11.82 -19.96 -44.40
C LYS A 469 10.95 -20.89 -45.25
N GLU A 470 9.63 -20.68 -45.27
CA GLU A 470 8.70 -21.42 -46.12
C GLU A 470 8.93 -21.13 -47.61
N GLN A 471 9.19 -19.87 -47.98
CA GLN A 471 9.58 -19.51 -49.35
C GLN A 471 10.93 -20.12 -49.77
N LEU A 472 11.92 -20.21 -48.88
CA LEU A 472 13.19 -20.88 -49.16
C LEU A 472 13.00 -22.39 -49.39
N GLN A 473 12.15 -23.06 -48.61
CA GLN A 473 11.81 -24.48 -48.82
C GLN A 473 11.12 -24.71 -50.16
N GLN A 474 10.15 -23.87 -50.53
CA GLN A 474 9.49 -23.94 -51.85
C GLN A 474 10.47 -23.71 -53.00
N ASN A 475 11.43 -22.79 -52.85
CA ASN A 475 12.49 -22.58 -53.84
C ASN A 475 13.44 -23.80 -53.95
N GLU A 476 13.73 -24.49 -52.85
CA GLU A 476 14.54 -25.71 -52.86
C GLU A 476 13.81 -26.88 -53.54
N GLU A 477 12.50 -27.03 -53.32
CA GLU A 477 11.64 -28.00 -54.03
C GLU A 477 11.56 -27.70 -55.53
N LEU A 478 11.38 -26.43 -55.91
CA LEU A 478 11.40 -25.99 -57.30
C LEU A 478 12.76 -26.25 -57.96
N PHE A 479 13.87 -25.99 -57.26
CA PHE A 479 15.22 -26.25 -57.75
C PHE A 479 15.48 -27.74 -57.98
N LYS A 480 15.08 -28.62 -57.04
CA LYS A 480 15.12 -30.08 -57.24
C LYS A 480 14.32 -30.50 -58.47
N LYS A 481 13.09 -29.98 -58.61
CA LYS A 481 12.23 -30.27 -59.75
C LYS A 481 12.78 -29.76 -61.09
N VAL A 482 13.52 -28.65 -61.10
CA VAL A 482 14.26 -28.19 -62.29
C VAL A 482 15.37 -29.18 -62.63
N ASN A 483 16.20 -29.58 -61.67
CA ASN A 483 17.27 -30.56 -61.90
C ASN A 483 16.73 -31.93 -62.36
N ASP A 484 15.59 -32.38 -61.83
CA ASP A 484 14.89 -33.60 -62.28
C ASP A 484 14.43 -33.47 -63.75
N LEU A 485 13.88 -32.32 -64.14
CA LEU A 485 13.43 -32.05 -65.50
C LEU A 485 14.60 -31.87 -66.48
N GLU A 486 15.70 -31.25 -66.05
CA GLU A 486 16.95 -31.17 -66.82
C GLU A 486 17.54 -32.57 -67.04
N SER A 487 17.55 -33.42 -66.02
CA SER A 487 17.98 -34.83 -66.13
C SER A 487 17.09 -35.65 -67.07
N GLN A 488 15.77 -35.45 -67.01
CA GLN A 488 14.82 -36.07 -67.95
C GLN A 488 14.98 -35.54 -69.38
N LEU A 489 15.27 -34.25 -69.55
CA LEU A 489 15.53 -33.64 -70.84
C LEU A 489 16.83 -34.16 -71.45
N GLU A 490 17.90 -34.27 -70.66
CA GLU A 490 19.17 -34.83 -71.13
C GLU A 490 19.01 -36.31 -71.52
N SER A 491 18.33 -37.11 -70.70
CA SER A 491 18.01 -38.52 -71.04
C SER A 491 17.16 -38.62 -72.31
N SER A 492 16.22 -37.70 -72.52
CA SER A 492 15.41 -37.60 -73.74
C SER A 492 16.25 -37.16 -74.96
N GLU A 493 17.20 -36.25 -74.78
CA GLU A 493 18.11 -35.82 -75.85
C GLU A 493 19.13 -36.91 -76.22
N GLN A 494 19.63 -37.67 -75.23
CA GLN A 494 20.43 -38.87 -75.45
C GLN A 494 19.62 -39.95 -76.20
N SER A 495 18.35 -40.14 -75.83
CA SER A 495 17.42 -41.06 -76.53
C SER A 495 17.10 -40.60 -77.96
N LEU A 496 16.98 -39.27 -78.20
CA LEU A 496 16.86 -38.71 -79.54
C LEU A 496 18.16 -38.81 -80.34
N LYS A 497 19.33 -38.79 -79.69
CA LYS A 497 20.63 -39.02 -80.35
C LYS A 497 20.78 -40.49 -80.76
N SER A 498 20.40 -41.46 -79.94
CA SER A 498 20.42 -42.89 -80.33
C SER A 498 19.37 -43.19 -81.41
N LEU A 499 18.13 -42.72 -81.27
CA LEU A 499 17.11 -42.83 -82.34
C LEU A 499 17.54 -42.11 -83.62
N LYS A 500 18.32 -41.02 -83.53
CA LYS A 500 18.89 -40.36 -84.71
C LYS A 500 20.04 -41.15 -85.34
N VAL A 501 20.84 -41.90 -84.57
CA VAL A 501 21.84 -42.84 -85.09
C VAL A 501 21.16 -44.04 -85.77
N GLU A 502 20.06 -44.54 -85.22
CA GLU A 502 19.24 -45.59 -85.85
C GLU A 502 18.51 -45.08 -87.11
N ALA A 503 18.07 -43.81 -87.13
CA ALA A 503 17.47 -43.18 -88.30
C ALA A 503 18.50 -42.72 -89.36
N SER A 504 19.74 -42.41 -88.97
CA SER A 504 20.88 -42.24 -89.87
C SER A 504 21.52 -43.59 -90.17
N GLY A 505 20.72 -44.52 -90.70
CA GLY A 505 21.19 -45.82 -91.15
C GLY A 505 22.11 -45.68 -92.37
N ASP A 506 23.41 -45.51 -92.13
CA ASP A 506 24.46 -45.39 -93.17
C ASP A 506 24.39 -46.53 -94.19
N GLU A 507 23.92 -47.73 -93.82
CA GLU A 507 23.68 -48.83 -94.76
C GLU A 507 22.71 -48.45 -95.90
N THR A 508 21.68 -47.63 -95.61
CA THR A 508 20.71 -47.20 -96.63
C THR A 508 21.28 -46.13 -97.54
N ASP A 509 21.96 -45.12 -96.99
CA ASP A 509 22.52 -44.03 -97.78
C ASP A 509 23.75 -44.49 -98.58
N THR A 510 24.59 -45.37 -98.02
CA THR A 510 25.67 -46.03 -98.79
C THR A 510 25.13 -47.02 -99.83
N SER A 511 24.01 -47.71 -99.59
CA SER A 511 23.35 -48.54 -100.62
C SER A 511 22.82 -47.67 -101.77
N ILE A 512 22.19 -46.53 -101.46
CA ILE A 512 21.72 -45.56 -102.46
C ILE A 512 22.89 -44.94 -103.22
N GLN A 513 23.98 -44.52 -102.54
CA GLN A 513 25.18 -43.98 -103.18
C GLN A 513 25.86 -45.02 -104.09
N ASN A 514 25.99 -46.28 -103.65
CA ASN A 514 26.51 -47.36 -104.50
C ASN A 514 25.60 -47.61 -105.72
N ARG A 515 24.27 -47.55 -105.55
CA ARG A 515 23.33 -47.72 -106.66
C ARG A 515 23.35 -46.53 -107.64
N ILE A 516 23.62 -45.32 -107.15
CA ILE A 516 23.90 -44.15 -107.99
C ILE A 516 25.20 -44.38 -108.76
N LEU A 517 26.26 -44.87 -108.11
CA LEU A 517 27.56 -45.17 -108.74
C LEU A 517 27.44 -46.28 -109.82
N GLU A 518 26.61 -47.31 -109.60
CA GLU A 518 26.27 -48.30 -110.63
C GLU A 518 25.55 -47.65 -111.82
N LEU A 519 24.53 -46.84 -111.57
CA LEU A 519 23.76 -46.17 -112.62
C LEU A 519 24.59 -45.14 -113.38
N GLU A 520 25.49 -44.44 -112.72
CA GLU A 520 26.46 -43.55 -113.36
C GLU A 520 27.43 -44.32 -114.24
N ASN A 521 27.98 -45.45 -113.77
CA ASN A 521 28.82 -46.32 -114.59
C ASN A 521 28.07 -46.88 -115.80
N GLU A 522 26.84 -47.38 -115.60
CA GLU A 522 25.96 -47.85 -116.67
C GLU A 522 25.62 -46.73 -117.66
N ILE A 523 25.44 -45.49 -117.18
CA ILE A 523 25.32 -44.29 -118.02
C ILE A 523 26.64 -43.98 -118.74
N THR A 524 27.83 -44.20 -118.15
CA THR A 524 29.09 -44.03 -118.88
C THR A 524 29.26 -45.06 -119.98
N ASP A 525 28.89 -46.32 -119.75
CA ASP A 525 28.97 -47.40 -120.75
C ASP A 525 27.90 -47.27 -121.82
N LYS A 526 26.67 -46.90 -121.44
CA LYS A 526 25.64 -46.46 -122.41
C LYS A 526 26.11 -45.23 -123.18
N ASN A 527 26.86 -44.30 -122.60
CA ASN A 527 27.46 -43.16 -123.32
C ASN A 527 28.66 -43.56 -124.21
N LYS A 528 29.44 -44.59 -123.86
CA LYS A 528 30.46 -45.19 -124.76
C LYS A 528 29.77 -45.88 -125.94
N THR A 529 28.71 -46.65 -125.66
CA THR A 529 27.86 -47.29 -126.67
C THR A 529 27.16 -46.26 -127.54
N ILE A 530 26.65 -45.16 -126.98
CA ILE A 530 26.09 -44.03 -127.72
C ILE A 530 27.17 -43.33 -128.53
N LYS A 531 28.42 -43.18 -128.07
CA LYS A 531 29.51 -42.66 -128.89
C LYS A 531 29.83 -43.57 -130.08
N ILE A 532 29.86 -44.89 -129.88
CA ILE A 532 30.05 -45.87 -130.96
C ILE A 532 28.85 -45.84 -131.93
N LEU A 533 27.61 -45.80 -131.42
CA LEU A 533 26.40 -45.66 -132.21
C LEU A 533 26.28 -44.29 -132.89
N GLN A 534 26.85 -43.22 -132.33
CA GLN A 534 26.95 -41.88 -132.93
C GLN A 534 28.08 -41.79 -133.95
N GLN A 535 29.14 -42.57 -133.81
CA GLN A 535 30.17 -42.72 -134.84
C GLN A 535 29.61 -43.52 -136.02
N ASN A 536 28.98 -44.67 -135.75
CA ASN A 536 28.20 -45.42 -136.75
C ASN A 536 27.09 -44.56 -137.36
N LEU A 537 26.34 -43.78 -136.58
CA LEU A 537 25.36 -42.82 -137.09
C LEU A 537 26.00 -41.68 -137.85
N ASN A 538 27.24 -41.26 -137.56
CA ASN A 538 27.92 -40.23 -138.34
C ASN A 538 28.47 -40.77 -139.66
N ASP A 539 28.84 -42.06 -139.74
CA ASP A 539 29.22 -42.70 -141.01
C ASP A 539 27.99 -43.11 -141.84
N VAL A 540 26.87 -43.47 -141.18
CA VAL A 540 25.53 -43.53 -141.81
C VAL A 540 25.04 -42.14 -142.21
N ARG A 541 25.33 -41.08 -141.45
CA ARG A 541 24.94 -39.69 -141.77
C ARG A 541 25.84 -39.06 -142.84
N LYS A 542 27.07 -39.53 -143.04
CA LYS A 542 27.88 -39.23 -144.25
C LYS A 542 27.28 -39.87 -145.49
N THR A 543 26.68 -41.06 -145.37
CA THR A 543 25.98 -41.74 -146.47
C THR A 543 24.53 -41.26 -146.68
N PHE A 544 23.90 -40.63 -145.67
CA PHE A 544 22.60 -39.95 -145.77
C PHE A 544 22.67 -38.41 -145.88
N GLN A 545 23.85 -37.78 -145.88
CA GLN A 545 23.99 -36.33 -146.10
C GLN A 545 23.75 -35.90 -147.56
N THR A 546 23.36 -36.84 -148.42
CA THR A 546 22.75 -36.61 -149.73
C THR A 546 21.22 -36.39 -149.68
N GLU A 547 20.52 -36.73 -148.58
CA GLU A 547 19.05 -36.64 -148.51
C GLU A 547 18.54 -35.75 -147.35
N LEU A 548 18.35 -34.47 -147.71
CA LEU A 548 17.58 -33.39 -147.07
C LEU A 548 17.11 -33.51 -145.60
N LYS A 549 17.68 -32.60 -144.78
CA LYS A 549 17.00 -31.48 -144.08
C LYS A 549 15.61 -31.66 -143.41
N ASN A 550 15.53 -31.07 -142.19
CA ASN A 550 14.37 -30.48 -141.49
C ASN A 550 13.44 -31.43 -140.68
N ARG A 551 12.92 -31.07 -139.48
CA ARG A 551 13.17 -29.95 -138.51
C ARG A 551 12.37 -30.21 -137.18
N VAL A 552 12.59 -29.38 -136.13
CA VAL A 552 11.79 -29.22 -134.87
C VAL A 552 12.16 -30.30 -133.79
N GLU A 553 12.34 -30.02 -132.48
CA GLU A 553 11.30 -29.73 -131.45
C GLU A 553 11.81 -29.22 -130.05
N THR A 554 10.95 -28.50 -129.30
CA THR A 554 10.88 -28.30 -127.80
C THR A 554 12.04 -27.56 -127.06
N ASN A 555 11.89 -26.86 -125.91
CA ASN A 555 11.24 -27.17 -124.60
C ASN A 555 11.04 -25.94 -123.64
N LYS A 556 9.97 -25.96 -122.81
CA LYS A 556 9.85 -25.62 -121.34
C LYS A 556 10.28 -24.18 -120.86
N THR A 557 10.03 -23.65 -119.64
CA THR A 557 9.74 -24.17 -118.26
C THR A 557 8.95 -23.17 -117.36
N VAL A 558 8.16 -23.69 -116.38
CA VAL A 558 7.94 -23.23 -114.96
C VAL A 558 7.43 -21.78 -114.69
N THR A 559 6.39 -21.42 -113.91
CA THR A 559 5.56 -21.94 -112.77
C THR A 559 6.08 -21.76 -111.32
N HIS A 560 5.63 -20.71 -110.60
CA HIS A 560 4.76 -20.77 -109.40
C HIS A 560 4.63 -19.41 -108.68
N SER A 561 3.70 -19.30 -107.70
CA SER A 561 3.17 -18.04 -107.17
C SER A 561 3.22 -17.93 -105.63
N CYS A 562 3.14 -16.68 -105.14
CA CYS A 562 3.23 -16.24 -103.74
C CYS A 562 1.97 -16.54 -102.90
N PRO A 563 2.11 -16.68 -101.56
CA PRO A 563 1.36 -15.82 -100.64
C PRO A 563 2.22 -15.23 -99.49
N ILE A 564 1.91 -14.01 -99.03
CA ILE A 564 2.67 -13.25 -98.01
C ILE A 564 1.80 -12.71 -96.84
N GLU A 565 0.48 -12.84 -96.89
CA GLU A 565 -0.43 -12.04 -96.05
C GLU A 565 -0.61 -12.51 -94.59
N GLU A 566 -0.23 -13.74 -94.23
CA GLU A 566 -0.49 -14.28 -92.88
C GLU A 566 0.43 -13.70 -91.78
N ASP A 567 1.69 -13.41 -92.12
CA ASP A 567 2.77 -13.13 -91.15
C ASP A 567 2.63 -11.74 -90.48
N ILE A 568 2.02 -10.78 -91.18
CA ILE A 568 1.77 -9.42 -90.68
C ILE A 568 0.77 -9.44 -89.51
N ASN A 569 -0.26 -10.28 -89.60
CA ASN A 569 -1.36 -10.32 -88.63
C ASN A 569 -0.89 -10.88 -87.28
N PHE A 570 -0.07 -11.94 -87.30
CA PHE A 570 0.50 -12.56 -86.10
C PHE A 570 1.41 -11.59 -85.32
N LYS A 571 2.20 -10.78 -86.04
CA LYS A 571 3.09 -9.77 -85.45
C LYS A 571 2.31 -8.64 -84.76
N TYR A 572 1.18 -8.22 -85.35
CA TYR A 572 0.29 -7.23 -84.73
C TYR A 572 -0.42 -7.78 -83.49
N MET A 573 -0.98 -9.00 -83.59
CA MET A 573 -1.63 -9.71 -82.48
C MET A 573 -0.70 -9.87 -81.27
N LYS A 574 0.56 -10.28 -81.48
CA LYS A 574 1.56 -10.38 -80.41
C LYS A 574 1.83 -9.03 -79.74
N HIS A 575 1.88 -7.94 -80.47
CA HIS A 575 2.08 -6.61 -79.89
C HIS A 575 0.88 -6.13 -79.06
N VAL A 576 -0.35 -6.33 -79.54
CA VAL A 576 -1.56 -5.96 -78.80
C VAL A 576 -1.71 -6.77 -77.51
N LEU A 577 -1.40 -8.07 -77.54
CA LEU A 577 -1.42 -8.93 -76.34
C LEU A 577 -0.34 -8.55 -75.31
N ILE A 578 0.90 -8.29 -75.75
CA ILE A 578 1.95 -7.82 -74.85
C ILE A 578 1.54 -6.49 -74.21
N LYS A 579 1.01 -5.53 -75.00
CA LYS A 579 0.56 -4.25 -74.46
C LYS A 579 -0.61 -4.42 -73.48
N PHE A 580 -1.59 -5.27 -73.78
CA PHE A 580 -2.71 -5.57 -72.87
C PHE A 580 -2.22 -6.11 -71.50
N LEU A 581 -1.19 -6.96 -71.50
CA LEU A 581 -0.64 -7.55 -70.27
C LEU A 581 0.27 -6.61 -69.47
N THR A 582 0.83 -5.55 -70.08
CA THR A 582 1.76 -4.61 -69.42
C THR A 582 1.22 -3.20 -69.22
N SER A 583 0.05 -2.86 -69.78
CA SER A 583 -0.62 -1.57 -69.57
C SER A 583 -1.28 -1.45 -68.19
N SER A 584 -1.66 -0.23 -67.82
CA SER A 584 -2.47 0.02 -66.63
C SER A 584 -3.87 -0.60 -66.76
N GLU A 585 -4.54 -0.92 -65.64
CA GLU A 585 -5.82 -1.65 -65.66
C GLU A 585 -6.92 -0.90 -66.43
N TYR A 586 -6.92 0.44 -66.40
CA TYR A 586 -7.84 1.28 -67.18
C TYR A 586 -7.58 1.24 -68.69
N GLU A 587 -6.32 1.16 -69.13
CA GLU A 587 -5.97 0.95 -70.54
C GLU A 587 -6.29 -0.49 -70.99
N ALA A 588 -6.04 -1.48 -70.13
CA ALA A 588 -6.39 -2.88 -70.40
C ALA A 588 -7.89 -3.06 -70.62
N GLN A 589 -8.74 -2.38 -69.83
CA GLN A 589 -10.20 -2.35 -70.06
C GLN A 589 -10.56 -1.82 -71.46
N GLN A 590 -9.88 -0.77 -71.96
CA GLN A 590 -10.10 -0.26 -73.32
C GLN A 590 -9.59 -1.22 -74.41
N LEU A 591 -8.44 -1.87 -74.18
CA LEU A 591 -7.85 -2.85 -75.09
C LEU A 591 -8.60 -4.20 -75.12
N THR A 592 -9.42 -4.51 -74.11
CA THR A 592 -10.16 -5.79 -73.98
C THR A 592 -10.95 -6.14 -75.25
N LYS A 593 -11.66 -5.17 -75.83
CA LYS A 593 -12.48 -5.39 -77.03
C LYS A 593 -11.63 -5.65 -78.29
N ALA A 594 -10.45 -5.03 -78.40
CA ALA A 594 -9.52 -5.27 -79.49
C ALA A 594 -8.90 -6.68 -79.40
N VAL A 595 -8.51 -7.11 -78.19
CA VAL A 595 -8.05 -8.47 -77.91
C VAL A 595 -9.13 -9.50 -78.25
N ALA A 596 -10.38 -9.26 -77.85
CA ALA A 596 -11.51 -10.13 -78.16
C ALA A 596 -11.71 -10.32 -79.67
N THR A 597 -11.69 -9.23 -80.46
CA THR A 597 -11.82 -9.33 -81.93
C THR A 597 -10.61 -9.99 -82.61
N LEU A 598 -9.38 -9.75 -82.15
CA LEU A 598 -8.17 -10.33 -82.75
C LEU A 598 -8.04 -11.83 -82.46
N LEU A 599 -8.39 -12.27 -81.25
CA LEU A 599 -8.40 -13.69 -80.87
C LEU A 599 -9.72 -14.41 -81.20
N LYS A 600 -10.73 -13.71 -81.75
CA LYS A 600 -12.08 -14.22 -82.03
C LYS A 600 -12.77 -14.85 -80.80
N LEU A 601 -12.57 -14.25 -79.63
CA LEU A 601 -13.19 -14.69 -78.38
C LEU A 601 -14.72 -14.58 -78.46
N SER A 602 -15.42 -15.47 -77.77
CA SER A 602 -16.87 -15.35 -77.59
C SER A 602 -17.21 -14.17 -76.68
N SER A 603 -18.45 -13.67 -76.79
CA SER A 603 -18.92 -12.55 -75.96
C SER A 603 -18.95 -12.85 -74.46
N GLU A 604 -18.99 -14.13 -74.05
CA GLU A 604 -18.89 -14.52 -72.63
C GLU A 604 -17.44 -14.51 -72.15
N GLU A 605 -16.47 -14.86 -72.99
CA GLU A 605 -15.04 -14.76 -72.68
C GLU A 605 -14.59 -13.29 -72.59
N GLU A 606 -15.04 -12.43 -73.51
CA GLU A 606 -14.83 -10.97 -73.40
C GLU A 606 -15.44 -10.43 -72.10
N ARG A 607 -16.65 -10.88 -71.73
CA ARG A 607 -17.34 -10.49 -70.49
C ARG A 607 -16.55 -10.93 -69.25
N LEU A 608 -16.04 -12.16 -69.21
CA LEU A 608 -15.25 -12.70 -68.09
C LEU A 608 -13.91 -11.97 -67.92
N ILE A 609 -13.23 -11.60 -69.02
CA ILE A 609 -12.01 -10.79 -68.96
C ILE A 609 -12.31 -9.41 -68.36
N LYS A 610 -13.39 -8.76 -68.82
CA LYS A 610 -13.81 -7.45 -68.31
C LYS A 610 -14.20 -7.49 -66.83
N GLU A 611 -15.00 -8.47 -66.42
CA GLU A 611 -15.41 -8.69 -65.02
C GLU A 611 -14.20 -8.96 -64.11
N THR A 612 -13.17 -9.66 -64.61
CA THR A 612 -11.92 -9.93 -63.88
C THR A 612 -11.05 -8.69 -63.73
N LEU A 613 -11.01 -7.79 -64.73
CA LEU A 613 -10.33 -6.50 -64.63
C LEU A 613 -11.07 -5.54 -63.69
N GLU A 614 -12.39 -5.41 -63.82
CA GLU A 614 -13.22 -4.58 -62.93
C GLU A 614 -13.16 -5.07 -61.47
N TRP A 615 -13.03 -6.38 -61.25
CA TRP A 615 -12.76 -6.94 -59.92
C TRP A 615 -11.39 -6.49 -59.37
N ARG A 616 -10.31 -6.61 -60.15
CA ARG A 616 -8.95 -6.23 -59.71
C ARG A 616 -8.85 -4.75 -59.33
N SER A 617 -9.53 -3.87 -60.06
CA SER A 617 -9.55 -2.43 -59.78
C SER A 617 -10.45 -2.03 -58.59
N SER A 618 -11.12 -2.98 -57.92
CA SER A 618 -12.11 -2.72 -56.86
C SER A 618 -11.73 -3.38 -55.53
N TRP A 619 -11.39 -2.56 -54.53
CA TRP A 619 -10.86 -2.98 -53.22
C TRP A 619 -11.78 -3.95 -52.44
N PHE A 620 -13.08 -3.99 -52.75
CA PHE A 620 -14.10 -4.77 -52.00
C PHE A 620 -14.90 -5.77 -52.86
N GLY A 621 -14.42 -6.12 -54.06
CA GLY A 621 -15.07 -7.11 -54.91
C GLY A 621 -14.77 -8.57 -54.48
N LEU A 622 -15.73 -9.48 -54.67
CA LEU A 622 -15.47 -10.92 -54.66
C LEU A 622 -15.00 -11.38 -56.04
N LYS A 623 -13.98 -12.25 -56.10
CA LYS A 623 -13.38 -12.72 -57.35
C LYS A 623 -14.42 -13.46 -58.21
N PRO A 624 -14.61 -13.09 -59.49
CA PRO A 624 -15.58 -13.77 -60.36
C PRO A 624 -15.21 -15.25 -60.54
N ARG A 625 -16.20 -16.13 -60.43
CA ARG A 625 -16.04 -17.58 -60.57
C ARG A 625 -16.28 -18.00 -62.02
N SER A 626 -15.24 -18.43 -62.72
CA SER A 626 -15.37 -19.12 -64.00
C SER A 626 -16.17 -20.42 -63.83
N LYS A 627 -17.29 -20.53 -64.54
CA LYS A 627 -18.04 -21.80 -64.66
C LYS A 627 -17.38 -22.65 -65.74
N THR A 628 -16.55 -23.60 -65.32
CA THR A 628 -15.83 -24.52 -66.21
C THR A 628 -16.76 -25.55 -66.86
N HIS A 629 -17.55 -25.12 -67.85
CA HIS A 629 -18.19 -26.02 -68.81
C HIS A 629 -17.15 -26.56 -69.80
N ILE A 630 -16.42 -27.57 -69.35
CA ILE A 630 -15.58 -28.39 -70.22
C ILE A 630 -16.51 -29.24 -71.10
N ASN A 631 -16.62 -28.87 -72.38
CA ASN A 631 -17.14 -29.73 -73.44
C ASN A 631 -16.02 -29.89 -74.47
N LEU A 632 -15.41 -31.09 -74.55
CA LEU A 632 -14.57 -31.47 -75.68
C LEU A 632 -15.45 -32.09 -76.77
N SER A 633 -15.38 -31.53 -77.98
CA SER A 633 -15.73 -32.15 -79.27
C SER A 633 -15.05 -31.36 -80.38
#